data_AF-A0A953IMR9-F1
#
_entry.id   AF-A0A953IMR9-F1
#
_cell.length_a   1.000
_cell.length_b   1.000
_cell.length_c   1.000
_cell.angle_alpha   90.00
_cell.angle_beta   90.00
_cell.angle_gamma   90.00
#
_symmetry.space_group_name_H-M   'P 1'
#
loop_
_entity.id
_entity.type
_entity.pdbx_description
1 polymer ?
#
loop_
_entity_poly.entity_id
_entity_poly.type
_entity_poly.pdbx_seq_one_letter_code
_entity_poly.pdbx_strand_id
1 'polypeptide(L)'
;MQFDITAPDDALRPALQAKIDGKTKPLGALGRLESLALQLGLIQQTLSPELRAPHILVCAGDHGAAKAGISAFPQDVTWQMVENFLAGVAHEFGARENLVDAKVSPSGTANYLEGPAMTAAQCATAMARGAQ
;
A
#
# COMPACT_ATOMS: atom_id res chain seq x y z
N MET A 1 13.73 -9.17 -9.97
CA MET A 1 13.51 -8.07 -9.02
C MET A 1 13.82 -8.61 -7.63
N GLN A 2 14.70 -7.95 -6.87
CA GLN A 2 15.11 -8.42 -5.55
C GLN A 2 14.74 -7.35 -4.54
N PHE A 3 13.82 -7.67 -3.64
CA PHE A 3 13.45 -6.82 -2.53
C PHE A 3 14.36 -7.15 -1.35
N ASP A 4 14.98 -6.13 -0.76
CA ASP A 4 15.75 -6.30 0.46
C ASP A 4 14.81 -6.11 1.68
N ILE A 5 13.99 -7.13 1.93
CA ILE A 5 13.06 -7.15 3.06
C ILE A 5 13.67 -8.05 4.14
N THR A 6 14.21 -7.43 5.17
CA THR A 6 14.75 -8.12 6.33
C THR A 6 13.67 -8.30 7.40
N ALA A 7 13.62 -9.47 8.03
CA ALA A 7 12.84 -9.62 9.25
C ALA A 7 13.39 -8.66 10.33
N PRO A 8 12.53 -8.04 11.16
CA PRO A 8 12.99 -7.26 12.30
C PRO A 8 13.87 -8.11 13.22
N ASP A 9 14.98 -7.53 13.71
CA ASP A 9 15.77 -8.16 14.77
C ASP A 9 14.96 -8.19 16.07
N ASP A 10 14.90 -9.36 16.69
CA ASP A 10 14.13 -9.63 17.90
C ASP A 10 14.91 -9.29 19.18
N ALA A 11 16.20 -8.97 19.08
CA ALA A 11 17.06 -8.64 20.22
C ALA A 11 16.51 -7.48 21.08
N LEU A 12 15.77 -6.55 20.48
CA LEU A 12 15.14 -5.41 21.18
C LEU A 12 13.83 -5.76 21.89
N ARG A 13 13.21 -6.92 21.62
CA ARG A 13 11.91 -7.30 22.18
C ARG A 13 11.87 -7.22 23.70
N PRO A 14 12.84 -7.76 24.47
CA PRO A 14 12.79 -7.70 25.93
C PRO A 14 12.85 -6.26 26.46
N ALA A 15 13.70 -5.42 25.86
CA ALA A 15 13.86 -4.02 26.27
C ALA A 15 12.61 -3.18 25.92
N LEU A 16 11.99 -3.42 24.76
CA LEU A 16 10.72 -2.81 24.38
C LEU A 16 9.59 -3.20 25.33
N GLN A 17 9.45 -4.50 25.61
CA GLN A 17 8.41 -5.00 26.51
C GLN A 17 8.58 -4.40 27.92
N ALA A 18 9.80 -4.39 28.46
CA ALA A 18 10.09 -3.77 29.75
C ALA A 18 9.73 -2.27 29.78
N LYS A 19 10.01 -1.53 28.70
CA LYS A 19 9.65 -0.11 28.59
C LYS A 19 8.15 0.12 28.51
N ILE A 20 7.40 -0.78 27.86
CA ILE A 20 5.94 -0.73 27.77
C ILE A 20 5.30 -1.06 29.13
N ASP A 21 5.80 -2.10 29.80
CA ASP A 21 5.32 -2.54 31.11
C ASP A 21 5.64 -1.53 32.22
N GLY A 22 6.79 -0.83 32.11
CA GLY A 22 7.21 0.20 33.06
C GLY A 22 6.48 1.55 32.93
N LYS A 23 5.48 1.67 32.06
CA LYS A 23 4.63 2.87 32.01
C LYS A 23 3.70 2.92 33.23
N THR A 24 3.26 4.12 33.61
CA THR A 24 2.31 4.34 34.72
C THR A 24 0.90 3.86 34.35
N LYS A 25 0.73 2.53 34.27
CA LYS A 25 -0.49 1.81 33.92
C LYS A 25 -0.46 0.41 34.54
N PRO A 26 -1.60 -0.22 34.84
CA PRO A 26 -1.62 -1.66 35.07
C PRO A 26 -1.11 -2.41 33.83
N LEU A 27 -0.50 -3.58 34.04
CA LEU A 27 -0.03 -4.42 32.93
C LEU A 27 -1.18 -4.76 31.98
N GLY A 28 -0.96 -4.58 30.68
CA GLY A 28 -1.96 -4.85 29.65
C GLY A 28 -3.13 -3.84 29.57
N ALA A 29 -3.16 -2.79 30.39
CA ALA A 29 -4.30 -1.87 30.45
C ALA A 29 -4.57 -1.10 29.14
N LEU A 30 -3.57 -0.98 28.25
CA LEU A 30 -3.74 -0.33 26.94
C LEU A 30 -4.04 -1.32 25.79
N GLY A 31 -4.15 -2.62 26.09
CA GLY A 31 -4.54 -3.66 25.15
C GLY A 31 -3.75 -3.62 23.85
N ARG A 32 -4.43 -3.44 22.71
CA ARG A 32 -3.84 -3.43 21.36
C ARG A 32 -2.79 -2.34 21.14
N LEU A 33 -2.79 -1.26 21.93
CA LEU A 33 -1.76 -0.23 21.81
C LEU A 33 -0.39 -0.76 22.27
N GLU A 34 -0.35 -1.69 23.22
CA GLU A 34 0.90 -2.27 23.71
C GLU A 34 1.54 -3.17 22.64
N SER A 35 0.75 -4.04 22.02
CA SER A 35 1.23 -4.90 20.93
C SER A 35 1.62 -4.08 19.69
N LEU A 36 0.87 -3.02 19.37
CA LEU A 36 1.21 -2.11 18.27
C LEU A 36 2.52 -1.35 18.56
N ALA A 37 2.71 -0.85 19.77
CA ALA A 37 3.95 -0.16 20.15
C ALA A 37 5.17 -1.09 20.07
N LEU A 38 5.04 -2.34 20.52
CA LEU A 38 6.08 -3.36 20.39
C LEU A 38 6.40 -3.64 18.93
N GLN A 39 5.38 -3.84 18.08
CA GLN A 39 5.54 -4.08 16.65
C GLN A 39 6.25 -2.91 15.96
N LEU A 40 5.83 -1.67 16.23
CA LEU A 40 6.47 -0.48 15.66
C LEU A 40 7.91 -0.32 16.13
N GLY A 41 8.19 -0.58 17.41
CA GLY A 41 9.55 -0.54 17.96
C GLY A 41 10.48 -1.56 17.31
N LEU A 42 9.98 -2.77 17.03
CA LEU A 42 10.73 -3.79 16.29
C LEU A 42 10.93 -3.41 14.83
N ILE A 43 9.89 -2.93 14.13
CA ILE A 43 10.01 -2.50 12.73
C ILE A 43 11.01 -1.35 12.58
N GLN A 44 10.94 -0.36 13.48
CA GLN A 44 11.81 0.82 13.44
C GLN A 44 13.16 0.60 14.16
N GLN A 45 13.38 -0.59 14.74
CA GLN A 45 14.60 -0.94 15.49
C GLN A 45 14.96 0.10 16.57
N THR A 46 13.97 0.53 17.35
CA THR A 46 14.12 1.57 18.37
C THR A 46 13.18 1.35 19.56
N LEU A 47 13.63 1.76 20.75
CA LEU A 47 12.78 1.78 21.94
C LEU A 47 11.75 2.92 21.92
N SER A 48 11.92 3.90 21.04
CA SER A 48 11.07 5.09 20.94
C SER A 48 10.58 5.25 19.49
N PRO A 49 9.66 4.39 19.03
CA PRO A 49 9.14 4.49 17.67
C PRO A 49 8.38 5.80 17.45
N GLU A 50 8.50 6.38 16.26
CA GLU A 50 7.85 7.62 15.86
C GLU A 50 7.24 7.47 14.46
N LEU A 51 6.09 8.09 14.21
CA LEU A 51 5.52 8.19 12.87
C LEU A 51 5.92 9.54 12.27
N ARG A 52 6.84 9.52 11.29
CA ARG A 52 7.26 10.72 10.55
C ARG A 52 6.60 10.69 9.17
N ALA A 53 5.90 11.77 8.82
CA ALA A 53 5.24 11.93 7.52
C ALA A 53 4.49 10.65 7.04
N PRO A 54 3.46 10.18 7.77
CA PRO A 54 2.70 9.03 7.31
C PRO A 54 2.04 9.32 5.96
N HIS A 55 2.24 8.41 5.00
CA HIS A 55 1.66 8.50 3.67
C HIS A 55 0.56 7.45 3.49
N ILE A 56 -0.49 7.80 2.75
CA ILE A 56 -1.49 6.85 2.23
C ILE A 56 -1.25 6.74 0.73
N LEU A 57 -0.86 5.55 0.26
CA LEU A 57 -0.74 5.26 -1.15
C LEU A 57 -2.07 4.66 -1.64
N VAL A 58 -2.72 5.32 -2.60
CA VAL A 58 -3.91 4.80 -3.27
C VAL A 58 -3.49 4.25 -4.62
N CYS A 59 -3.69 2.95 -4.85
CA CYS A 59 -3.50 2.35 -6.17
C CYS A 59 -4.84 2.36 -6.90
N ALA A 60 -4.91 3.08 -8.02
CA ALA A 60 -6.06 3.05 -8.91
C ALA A 60 -5.72 2.28 -10.19
N GLY A 61 -6.75 1.82 -10.90
CA GLY A 61 -6.60 1.07 -12.13
C GLY A 61 -7.95 0.64 -12.68
N ASP A 62 -8.07 0.64 -14.01
CA ASP A 62 -9.27 0.15 -14.68
C ASP A 62 -9.16 -1.34 -15.00
N HIS A 63 -10.31 -2.01 -14.99
CA HIS A 63 -10.41 -3.44 -15.24
C HIS A 63 -11.22 -3.72 -16.50
N GLY A 64 -10.63 -4.42 -17.48
CA GLY A 64 -11.32 -4.79 -18.72
C GLY A 64 -12.61 -5.58 -18.51
N ALA A 65 -12.73 -6.30 -17.39
CA ALA A 65 -13.95 -7.02 -17.00
C ALA A 65 -15.15 -6.09 -16.80
N ALA A 66 -14.95 -4.80 -16.49
CA ALA A 66 -16.06 -3.84 -16.37
C ALA A 66 -16.92 -3.74 -17.64
N LYS A 67 -16.35 -4.02 -18.82
CA LYS A 67 -17.06 -4.06 -20.10
C LYS A 67 -18.08 -5.19 -20.20
N ALA A 68 -17.98 -6.21 -19.34
CA ALA A 68 -18.95 -7.29 -19.24
C ALA A 68 -20.19 -6.93 -18.39
N GLY A 69 -20.33 -5.67 -17.96
CA GLY A 69 -21.50 -5.20 -17.20
C GLY A 69 -21.55 -5.71 -15.75
N ILE A 70 -20.42 -6.20 -15.23
CA ILE A 70 -20.31 -6.71 -13.85
C ILE A 70 -20.16 -5.61 -12.79
N SER A 71 -19.92 -4.37 -13.24
CA SER A 71 -19.77 -3.21 -12.36
C SER A 71 -21.10 -2.46 -12.27
N ALA A 72 -21.44 -2.01 -11.05
CA ALA A 72 -22.59 -1.13 -10.83
C ALA A 72 -22.40 0.29 -11.41
N PHE A 73 -21.17 0.65 -11.74
CA PHE A 73 -20.79 1.96 -12.28
C PHE A 73 -20.06 1.82 -13.61
N PRO A 74 -20.24 2.76 -14.56
CA PRO A 74 -19.49 2.75 -15.81
C PRO A 74 -18.00 2.98 -15.55
N GLN A 75 -17.16 2.51 -16.46
CA GLN A 75 -15.69 2.58 -16.35
C GLN A 75 -15.18 4.03 -16.24
N ASP A 76 -15.91 5.00 -16.81
CA ASP A 76 -15.55 6.41 -16.73
C ASP A 76 -15.57 6.98 -15.30
N VAL A 77 -16.21 6.31 -14.33
CA VAL A 77 -16.22 6.78 -12.93
C VAL A 77 -14.84 6.65 -12.28
N THR A 78 -13.99 5.71 -12.72
CA THR A 78 -12.66 5.50 -12.13
C THR A 78 -11.81 6.77 -12.20
N TRP A 79 -11.71 7.39 -13.38
CA TRP A 79 -10.88 8.59 -13.55
C TRP A 79 -11.49 9.80 -12.85
N GLN A 80 -12.81 9.92 -12.79
CA GLN A 80 -13.52 10.97 -12.06
C GLN A 80 -13.27 10.88 -10.55
N MET A 81 -13.32 9.67 -9.98
CA MET A 81 -12.96 9.46 -8.57
C MET A 81 -11.49 9.73 -8.32
N VAL A 82 -10.64 9.35 -9.27
CA VAL A 82 -9.23 9.69 -9.19
C VAL A 82 -8.98 11.18 -9.30
N GLU A 83 -9.75 11.99 -10.02
CA GLU A 83 -9.57 13.45 -9.94
C GLU A 83 -9.77 13.99 -8.53
N ASN A 84 -10.57 13.29 -7.70
CA ASN A 84 -10.73 13.65 -6.29
C ASN A 84 -9.55 13.21 -5.39
N PHE A 85 -8.66 12.31 -5.84
CA PHE A 85 -7.62 11.67 -5.00
C PHE A 85 -6.18 11.63 -5.59
N LEU A 86 -6.06 11.66 -6.91
CA LEU A 86 -4.92 11.56 -7.83
C LEU A 86 -3.94 10.37 -7.64
N ALA A 87 -4.30 9.21 -8.26
CA ALA A 87 -3.44 8.07 -8.62
C ALA A 87 -3.92 7.35 -9.91
N GLY A 88 -3.02 6.72 -10.69
CA GLY A 88 -3.22 6.39 -12.12
C GLY A 88 -4.33 5.40 -12.53
N VAL A 89 -5.07 5.72 -13.61
CA VAL A 89 -6.14 4.92 -14.24
C VAL A 89 -5.94 4.86 -15.76
N ALA A 90 -6.85 4.27 -16.53
CA ALA A 90 -6.83 4.31 -18.01
C ALA A 90 -7.23 5.71 -18.56
N HIS A 91 -6.61 6.75 -18.01
CA HIS A 91 -6.76 8.14 -18.39
C HIS A 91 -5.42 8.88 -18.23
N GLU A 92 -5.07 9.74 -19.19
CA GLU A 92 -3.84 10.53 -19.16
C GLU A 92 -4.02 11.83 -18.37
N PHE A 93 -3.44 11.89 -17.17
CA PHE A 93 -3.56 13.04 -16.26
C PHE A 93 -2.52 14.14 -16.47
N GLY A 94 -1.43 13.85 -17.21
CA GLY A 94 -0.25 14.72 -17.29
C GLY A 94 0.52 14.79 -15.97
N ALA A 95 1.50 15.70 -15.87
CA ALA A 95 2.27 15.91 -14.64
C ALA A 95 1.42 16.66 -13.60
N ARG A 96 1.32 16.11 -12.38
CA ARG A 96 0.60 16.71 -11.24
C ARG A 96 1.39 16.50 -9.95
N GLU A 97 1.26 17.43 -9.01
CA GLU A 97 1.83 17.29 -7.67
C GLU A 97 1.21 16.08 -6.95
N ASN A 98 2.02 15.28 -6.24
CA ASN A 98 1.62 14.05 -5.54
C ASN A 98 1.11 12.89 -6.42
N LEU A 99 1.06 13.07 -7.74
CA LEU A 99 0.71 11.98 -8.65
C LEU A 99 1.97 11.22 -9.06
N VAL A 100 2.06 9.96 -8.63
CA VAL A 100 3.06 9.01 -9.14
C VAL A 100 2.48 8.28 -10.35
N ASP A 101 3.03 8.54 -11.54
CA ASP A 101 2.66 7.79 -12.74
C ASP A 101 3.42 6.46 -12.82
N ALA A 102 2.76 5.40 -12.35
CA ALA A 102 3.26 4.04 -12.38
C ALA A 102 2.58 3.14 -13.45
N LYS A 103 1.89 3.71 -14.44
CA LYS A 103 1.04 2.93 -15.36
C LYS A 103 1.79 1.91 -16.22
N VAL A 104 1.39 0.65 -16.15
CA VAL A 104 1.94 -0.43 -17.00
C VAL A 104 1.16 -0.69 -18.29
N SER A 105 -0.04 -0.14 -18.40
CA SER A 105 -0.93 -0.27 -19.56
C SER A 105 -1.79 0.99 -19.69
N PRO A 106 -1.89 1.60 -20.89
CA PRO A 106 -2.71 2.80 -21.11
C PRO A 106 -4.21 2.53 -21.03
N SER A 107 -4.64 1.27 -21.17
CA SER A 107 -6.06 0.87 -21.23
C SER A 107 -6.55 0.08 -20.01
N GLY A 108 -5.77 0.08 -18.91
CA GLY A 108 -6.05 -0.76 -17.75
C GLY A 108 -5.74 -2.25 -17.99
N THR A 109 -6.25 -3.13 -17.14
CA THR A 109 -6.05 -4.58 -17.26
C THR A 109 -6.96 -5.17 -18.35
N ALA A 110 -6.56 -6.31 -18.91
CA ALA A 110 -7.44 -7.11 -19.78
C ALA A 110 -8.65 -7.66 -19.00
N ASN A 111 -9.64 -8.17 -19.75
CA ASN A 111 -10.79 -8.85 -19.17
C ASN A 111 -10.37 -10.23 -18.63
N TYR A 112 -10.37 -10.40 -17.31
CA TYR A 112 -9.97 -11.66 -16.70
C TYR A 112 -10.95 -12.82 -16.96
N LEU A 113 -12.15 -12.53 -17.47
CA LEU A 113 -13.13 -13.53 -17.87
C LEU A 113 -12.74 -14.22 -19.20
N GLU A 114 -11.88 -13.59 -19.99
CA GLU A 114 -11.46 -14.08 -21.32
C GLU A 114 -10.02 -14.58 -21.36
N GLY A 115 -9.20 -14.16 -20.39
CA GLY A 115 -7.79 -14.51 -20.31
C GLY A 115 -7.10 -13.87 -19.10
N PRO A 116 -5.77 -13.89 -18.99
CA PRO A 116 -5.09 -13.22 -17.88
C PRO A 116 -5.26 -11.70 -17.95
N ALA A 117 -5.47 -11.05 -16.79
CA ALA A 117 -5.62 -9.59 -16.67
C ALA A 117 -4.39 -8.81 -17.17
N MET A 118 -3.21 -9.42 -17.11
CA MET A 118 -1.95 -8.87 -17.61
C MET A 118 -0.95 -10.00 -17.88
N THR A 119 0.06 -9.74 -18.70
CA THR A 119 1.20 -10.64 -18.87
C THR A 119 2.08 -10.67 -17.62
N ALA A 120 2.88 -11.73 -17.45
CA ALA A 120 3.86 -11.80 -16.36
C ALA A 120 4.87 -10.64 -16.38
N ALA A 121 5.25 -10.16 -17.58
CA ALA A 121 6.14 -9.02 -17.75
C ALA A 121 5.50 -7.69 -17.29
N GLN A 122 4.21 -7.48 -17.61
CA GLN A 122 3.45 -6.32 -17.12
C GLN A 122 3.31 -6.36 -15.59
N CYS A 123 3.03 -7.54 -15.02
CA CYS A 123 2.98 -7.72 -13.56
C CYS A 123 4.32 -7.39 -12.89
N ALA A 124 5.42 -7.93 -13.41
CA ALA A 124 6.76 -7.63 -12.89
C ALA A 124 7.10 -6.13 -12.99
N THR A 125 6.68 -5.47 -14.07
CA THR A 125 6.85 -4.02 -14.24
C THR A 125 6.00 -3.24 -13.23
N ALA A 126 4.76 -3.67 -12.96
CA ALA A 126 3.87 -3.01 -12.00
C ALA A 126 4.45 -3.10 -10.58
N MET A 127 4.94 -4.28 -10.19
CA MET A 127 5.64 -4.48 -8.92
C MET A 127 6.91 -3.62 -8.84
N ALA A 128 7.66 -3.49 -9.93
CA ALA A 128 8.87 -2.67 -9.99
C ALA A 128 8.59 -1.18 -9.78
N ARG A 129 7.52 -0.66 -10.38
CA ARG A 129 7.14 0.74 -10.27
C ARG A 129 6.49 1.05 -8.92
N GLY A 130 5.68 0.15 -8.39
CA GLY A 130 5.02 0.34 -7.09
C GLY A 130 5.96 0.23 -5.89
N ALA A 131 7.19 -0.26 -6.09
CA ALA A 131 8.20 -0.38 -5.04
C ALA A 131 9.15 0.82 -4.93
N GLN A 132 9.11 1.73 -5.90
CA GLN A 132 9.88 2.98 -5.90
C GLN A 132 9.14 4.04 -5.07
#